data_AF-A0A1I7CSG6-F1
#
_entry.id   AF-A0A1I7CSG6-F1
#
_cell.length_a   1.000
_cell.length_b   1.000
_cell.length_c   1.000
_cell.angle_alpha   90.00
_cell.angle_beta   90.00
_cell.angle_gamma   90.00
#
_symmetry.space_group_name_H-M   'P 1'
#
loop_
_entity.id
_entity.type
_entity.pdbx_description
1 polymer ?
#
loop_
_entity_poly.entity_id
_entity_poly.type
_entity_poly.pdbx_seq_one_letter_code
_entity_poly.pdbx_strand_id
1 'polypeptide(L)'
;MSETTPTSGAAGLRGWLLSPSPGSTLQARCQRAYLGWLALRSNPIAMTGLFIVGTLVFMAIFAPLLTATNGLKPDLPNRLQPFSAEHWLGTDQLGRDIYDRIVWGSRITLYIVGLVSVIVVPIGLAIGTIAGYMGGWVDNALMRFTDIFLAFPRLILALALVAALGPGLENAVLAIALTTWSPYARIARAEVLTIRNSEYIMAAQAQGASTFRILRRHIVPMCLASVIIRLTLDMAGIILTAAGLGFLGLGAQPPSPEWGAMISTGRQLLLDQWWVPTVPGIAIFLVSLGFCLLGDGLRDVLDPKSSDT
;
A
#
# COMPACT_ATOMS: atom_id res chain seq x y z
N MET A 1 3.48 56.21 24.81
CA MET A 1 3.36 54.95 25.56
C MET A 1 2.04 54.31 25.17
N SER A 2 2.09 53.31 24.31
CA SER A 2 0.97 52.36 24.12
C SER A 2 1.63 51.00 23.91
N GLU A 3 1.82 50.30 25.02
CA GLU A 3 2.16 48.88 25.02
C GLU A 3 1.05 48.14 24.26
N THR A 4 1.36 47.66 23.06
CA THR A 4 0.58 46.59 22.45
C THR A 4 1.00 45.30 23.14
N THR A 5 0.28 44.95 24.21
CA THR A 5 0.21 43.59 24.75
C THR A 5 0.11 42.57 23.61
N PRO A 6 1.01 41.57 23.51
CA PRO A 6 0.74 40.45 22.62
C PRO A 6 -0.44 39.70 23.22
N THR A 7 -1.57 39.73 22.53
CA THR A 7 -2.75 38.91 22.87
C THR A 7 -2.31 37.45 22.96
N SER A 8 -2.30 36.94 24.19
CA SER A 8 -2.05 35.54 24.57
C SER A 8 -3.21 34.64 24.10
N GLY A 9 -3.42 34.59 22.79
CA GLY A 9 -4.54 33.89 22.15
C GLY A 9 -4.09 32.60 21.48
N ALA A 10 -3.71 31.61 22.29
CA ALA A 10 -4.06 30.18 22.15
C ALA A 10 -3.13 29.29 22.97
N ALA A 11 -3.31 29.27 24.29
CA ALA A 11 -2.59 28.41 25.24
C ALA A 11 -3.04 26.93 25.16
N GLY A 12 -3.06 26.33 23.97
CA GLY A 12 -3.46 24.93 23.78
C GLY A 12 -2.82 24.29 22.54
N LEU A 13 -2.76 22.96 22.52
CA LEU A 13 -2.15 22.16 21.45
C LEU A 13 -2.59 22.58 20.04
N ARG A 14 -3.85 22.97 19.86
CA ARG A 14 -4.39 23.46 18.58
C ARG A 14 -3.81 24.82 18.17
N GLY A 15 -3.55 25.71 19.11
CA GLY A 15 -2.87 26.99 18.87
C GLY A 15 -1.40 26.82 18.52
N TRP A 16 -0.74 25.89 19.20
CA TRP A 16 0.64 25.50 18.89
C TRP A 16 0.77 24.86 17.49
N LEU A 17 -0.22 24.07 17.07
CA LEU A 17 -0.24 23.47 15.73
C LEU A 17 -0.65 24.43 14.61
N LEU A 18 -1.36 25.53 14.90
CA LEU A 18 -1.82 26.50 13.91
C LEU A 18 -1.00 27.80 13.92
N SER A 19 0.15 27.82 14.60
CA SER A 19 1.00 29.01 14.68
C SER A 19 1.53 29.42 13.30
N PRO A 20 1.51 30.73 12.94
CA PRO A 20 1.95 31.22 11.63
C PRO A 20 3.45 31.05 11.37
N SER A 21 4.26 30.89 12.42
CA SER A 21 5.71 30.63 12.32
C SER A 21 6.10 29.49 13.28
N PRO A 22 6.37 28.27 12.79
CA PRO A 22 6.78 27.17 13.66
C PRO A 22 8.15 27.45 14.28
N GLY A 23 8.24 27.36 15.61
CA GLY A 23 9.48 27.60 16.36
C GLY A 23 10.46 26.42 16.36
N SER A 24 10.05 25.25 15.87
CA SER A 24 10.91 24.06 15.77
C SER A 24 10.58 23.18 14.56
N THR A 25 11.55 22.37 14.12
CA THR A 25 11.37 21.40 13.03
C THR A 25 10.35 20.30 13.39
N LEU A 26 10.23 19.95 14.66
CA LEU A 26 9.22 19.01 15.17
C LEU A 26 7.82 19.63 15.08
N GLN A 27 7.66 20.89 15.49
CA GLN A 27 6.40 21.62 15.38
C GLN A 27 5.94 21.71 13.92
N ALA A 28 6.84 22.04 12.99
CA ALA A 28 6.52 22.10 11.57
C ALA A 28 6.03 20.74 11.01
N ARG A 29 6.62 19.63 11.45
CA ARG A 29 6.17 18.27 11.05
C ARG A 29 4.81 17.93 11.64
N CYS A 30 4.59 18.22 12.92
CA CYS A 30 3.31 17.99 13.59
C CYS A 30 2.20 18.86 12.99
N GLN A 31 2.49 20.12 12.67
CA GLN A 31 1.57 21.04 12.00
C GLN A 31 1.17 20.51 10.61
N ARG A 32 2.14 20.09 9.78
CA ARG A 32 1.84 19.48 8.47
C ARG A 32 1.00 18.21 8.59
N ALA A 33 1.33 17.33 9.54
CA ALA A 33 0.56 16.12 9.79
C ALA A 33 -0.87 16.43 10.27
N TYR A 34 -1.04 17.42 11.13
CA TYR A 34 -2.34 17.85 11.62
C TYR A 34 -3.22 18.50 10.55
N LEU A 35 -2.63 19.39 9.74
CA LEU A 35 -3.33 20.00 8.60
C LEU A 35 -3.71 18.93 7.56
N GLY A 36 -2.80 17.98 7.29
CA GLY A 36 -3.09 16.87 6.41
C GLY A 36 -4.22 15.98 6.95
N TRP A 37 -4.24 15.69 8.24
CA TRP A 37 -5.33 14.97 8.89
C TRP A 37 -6.67 15.71 8.80
N LEU A 38 -6.68 17.04 9.03
CA LEU A 38 -7.90 17.84 8.90
C LEU A 38 -8.45 17.82 7.47
N ALA A 39 -7.56 17.95 6.47
CA ALA A 39 -7.93 17.87 5.06
C ALA A 39 -8.47 16.46 4.72
N LEU A 40 -7.80 15.39 5.16
CA LEU A 40 -8.28 14.01 4.96
C LEU A 40 -9.65 13.79 5.59
N ARG A 41 -9.87 14.29 6.81
CA ARG A 41 -11.14 14.17 7.53
C ARG A 41 -12.28 14.92 6.85
N SER A 42 -11.97 16.00 6.12
CA SER A 42 -12.98 16.74 5.34
C SER A 42 -13.44 16.00 4.09
N ASN A 43 -12.68 15.01 3.61
CA ASN A 43 -13.03 14.20 2.46
C ASN A 43 -13.76 12.91 2.91
N PRO A 44 -15.10 12.81 2.71
CA PRO A 44 -15.87 11.65 3.16
C PRO A 44 -15.45 10.35 2.45
N ILE A 45 -14.99 10.42 1.19
CA ILE A 45 -14.53 9.27 0.40
C ILE A 45 -13.20 8.75 0.95
N ALA A 46 -12.29 9.64 1.32
CA ALA A 46 -11.05 9.25 1.97
C ALA A 46 -11.31 8.56 3.32
N MET A 47 -12.30 9.04 4.07
CA MET A 47 -12.69 8.48 5.35
C MET A 47 -13.34 7.09 5.24
N THR A 48 -14.11 6.82 4.18
CA THR A 48 -14.62 5.45 3.94
C THR A 48 -13.47 4.49 3.59
N GLY A 49 -12.51 4.93 2.77
CA GLY A 49 -11.28 4.18 2.51
C GLY A 49 -10.50 3.86 3.79
N LEU A 50 -10.29 4.88 4.63
CA LEU A 50 -9.63 4.73 5.92
C LEU A 50 -10.36 3.77 6.85
N PHE A 51 -11.70 3.82 6.88
CA PHE A 51 -12.51 2.89 7.68
C PHE A 51 -12.37 1.45 7.22
N ILE A 52 -12.38 1.20 5.90
CA ILE A 52 -12.22 -0.14 5.33
C ILE A 52 -10.82 -0.70 5.64
N VAL A 53 -9.76 0.07 5.36
CA VAL A 53 -8.37 -0.34 5.65
C VAL A 53 -8.16 -0.50 7.16
N GLY A 54 -8.74 0.39 7.96
CA GLY A 54 -8.71 0.30 9.43
C GLY A 54 -9.39 -0.96 9.95
N THR A 55 -10.52 -1.35 9.36
CA THR A 55 -11.22 -2.60 9.69
C THR A 55 -10.38 -3.81 9.29
N LEU A 56 -9.73 -3.79 8.13
CA LEU A 56 -8.81 -4.86 7.71
C LEU A 56 -7.65 -5.04 8.69
N VAL A 57 -7.02 -3.94 9.10
CA VAL A 57 -5.91 -3.95 10.08
C VAL A 57 -6.41 -4.43 11.44
N PHE A 58 -7.59 -3.98 11.87
CA PHE A 58 -8.22 -4.43 13.10
C PHE A 58 -8.48 -5.95 13.07
N MET A 59 -9.09 -6.47 12.00
CA MET A 59 -9.30 -7.91 11.82
C MET A 59 -8.00 -8.69 11.86
N ALA A 60 -6.95 -8.19 11.21
CA ALA A 60 -5.65 -8.85 11.20
C ALA A 60 -5.00 -8.89 12.59
N ILE A 61 -5.00 -7.78 13.33
CA ILE A 61 -4.38 -7.72 14.66
C ILE A 61 -5.16 -8.61 15.64
N PHE A 62 -6.48 -8.42 15.69
CA PHE A 62 -7.36 -9.09 16.65
C PHE A 62 -7.88 -10.45 16.18
N ALA A 63 -7.36 -11.02 15.08
CA ALA A 63 -7.78 -12.32 14.57
C ALA A 63 -7.93 -13.40 15.66
N PRO A 64 -6.95 -13.64 16.56
CA PRO A 64 -7.06 -14.67 17.58
C PRO A 64 -8.15 -14.42 18.63
N LEU A 65 -8.64 -13.18 18.76
CA LEU A 65 -9.72 -12.80 19.67
C LEU A 65 -11.09 -12.80 18.96
N LEU A 66 -11.10 -12.54 17.65
CA LEU A 66 -12.33 -12.46 16.86
C LEU A 66 -12.81 -13.84 16.39
N THR A 67 -11.90 -14.81 16.26
CA THR A 67 -12.22 -16.13 15.71
C THR A 67 -12.24 -17.20 16.80
N ALA A 68 -13.23 -18.10 16.76
CA ALA A 68 -13.30 -19.23 17.67
C ALA A 68 -12.19 -20.27 17.39
N THR A 69 -11.79 -20.39 16.12
CA THR A 69 -10.71 -21.29 15.69
C THR A 69 -9.72 -20.54 14.79
N ASN A 70 -8.62 -21.19 14.39
CA ASN A 70 -7.70 -20.61 13.43
C ASN A 70 -8.14 -20.79 11.96
N GLY A 71 -9.33 -21.35 11.70
CA GLY A 71 -9.86 -21.59 10.36
C GLY A 71 -9.03 -22.57 9.50
N LEU A 72 -8.10 -23.31 10.12
CA LEU A 72 -7.20 -24.25 9.42
C LEU A 72 -7.65 -25.71 9.54
N LYS A 73 -8.23 -26.09 10.69
CA LYS A 73 -8.59 -27.47 11.00
C LYS A 73 -9.85 -27.89 10.24
N PRO A 74 -9.81 -28.96 9.41
CA PRO A 74 -11.00 -29.51 8.78
C PRO A 74 -12.02 -30.04 9.80
N ASP A 75 -13.31 -29.90 9.47
CA ASP A 75 -14.45 -30.44 10.22
C ASP A 75 -15.48 -31.03 9.24
N LEU A 76 -15.17 -32.21 8.70
CA LEU A 76 -15.92 -32.86 7.63
C LEU A 76 -17.44 -33.03 7.91
N PRO A 77 -17.90 -33.34 9.13
CA PRO A 77 -19.32 -33.37 9.46
C PRO A 77 -20.06 -32.07 9.16
N ASN A 78 -19.39 -30.92 9.31
CA ASN A 78 -19.96 -29.59 9.11
C ASN A 78 -19.60 -28.99 7.74
N ARG A 79 -19.28 -29.82 6.74
CA ARG A 79 -18.95 -29.33 5.38
C ARG A 79 -20.13 -28.65 4.69
N LEU A 80 -19.84 -27.58 3.94
CA LEU A 80 -20.78 -26.90 3.05
C LEU A 80 -22.09 -26.46 3.73
N GLN A 81 -22.01 -26.09 5.01
CA GLN A 81 -23.14 -25.53 5.71
C GLN A 81 -23.35 -24.07 5.28
N PRO A 82 -24.61 -23.66 5.06
CA PRO A 82 -24.96 -22.28 4.76
C PRO A 82 -24.79 -21.40 6.01
N PHE A 83 -25.13 -20.12 5.87
CA PHE A 83 -25.04 -19.15 6.97
C PHE A 83 -25.92 -19.58 8.14
N SER A 84 -25.35 -19.59 9.34
CA SER A 84 -26.03 -19.95 10.58
C SER A 84 -25.49 -19.13 11.75
N ALA A 85 -26.12 -19.24 12.92
CA ALA A 85 -25.65 -18.58 14.14
C ALA A 85 -24.27 -19.12 14.60
N GLU A 86 -23.97 -20.37 14.25
CA GLU A 86 -22.70 -21.04 14.53
C GLU A 86 -21.65 -20.70 13.44
N HIS A 87 -22.08 -20.62 12.18
CA HIS A 87 -21.23 -20.32 11.02
C HIS A 87 -21.72 -19.08 10.27
N TRP A 88 -21.26 -17.90 10.70
CA TRP A 88 -21.81 -16.61 10.23
C TRP A 88 -21.71 -16.41 8.73
N LEU A 89 -20.62 -16.90 8.11
CA LEU A 89 -20.39 -16.86 6.66
C LEU A 89 -20.41 -18.27 6.04
N GLY A 90 -20.98 -19.24 6.75
CA GLY A 90 -21.03 -20.64 6.35
C GLY A 90 -19.66 -21.34 6.42
N THR A 91 -19.63 -22.58 5.94
CA THR A 91 -18.41 -23.41 5.92
C THR A 91 -18.01 -23.81 4.50
N ASP A 92 -16.73 -24.16 4.33
CA ASP A 92 -16.19 -24.62 3.05
C ASP A 92 -16.32 -26.15 2.84
N GLN A 93 -15.73 -26.65 1.75
CA GLN A 93 -15.72 -28.09 1.39
C GLN A 93 -15.11 -29.00 2.46
N LEU A 94 -14.24 -28.45 3.31
CA LEU A 94 -13.58 -29.15 4.40
C LEU A 94 -14.25 -28.84 5.75
N GLY A 95 -15.39 -28.14 5.75
CA GLY A 95 -16.12 -27.74 6.96
C GLY A 95 -15.44 -26.66 7.78
N ARG A 96 -14.47 -25.95 7.19
CA ARG A 96 -13.80 -24.83 7.87
C ARG A 96 -14.70 -23.60 7.79
N ASP A 97 -14.80 -22.88 8.90
CA ASP A 97 -15.58 -21.65 8.95
C ASP A 97 -14.98 -20.57 8.03
N ILE A 98 -15.80 -20.04 7.13
CA ILE A 98 -15.36 -19.03 6.16
C ILE A 98 -15.09 -17.69 6.86
N TYR A 99 -15.81 -17.32 7.91
CA TYR A 99 -15.54 -16.11 8.68
C TYR A 99 -14.14 -16.15 9.30
N ASP A 100 -13.81 -17.25 9.97
CA ASP A 100 -12.46 -17.43 10.55
C ASP A 100 -11.39 -17.32 9.45
N ARG A 101 -11.64 -17.94 8.28
CA ARG A 101 -10.71 -17.87 7.15
C ARG A 101 -10.58 -16.45 6.58
N ILE A 102 -11.65 -15.66 6.49
CA ILE A 102 -11.57 -14.26 6.05
C ILE A 102 -10.73 -13.44 7.05
N VAL A 103 -11.01 -13.58 8.35
CA VAL A 103 -10.29 -12.86 9.41
C VAL A 103 -8.81 -13.23 9.40
N TRP A 104 -8.44 -14.52 9.34
CA TRP A 104 -7.03 -14.92 9.27
C TRP A 104 -6.37 -14.58 7.93
N GLY A 105 -7.13 -14.62 6.83
CA GLY A 105 -6.64 -14.23 5.50
C GLY A 105 -6.29 -12.75 5.39
N SER A 106 -6.91 -11.88 6.20
CA SER A 106 -6.53 -10.45 6.27
C SER A 106 -5.04 -10.24 6.60
N ARG A 107 -4.45 -11.11 7.45
CA ARG A 107 -3.02 -11.09 7.78
C ARG A 107 -2.16 -11.41 6.56
N ILE A 108 -2.58 -12.39 5.76
CA ILE A 108 -1.87 -12.78 4.53
C ILE A 108 -1.94 -11.63 3.52
N THR A 109 -3.12 -11.03 3.31
CA THR A 109 -3.28 -9.88 2.42
C THR A 109 -2.35 -8.74 2.86
N LEU A 110 -2.39 -8.32 4.13
CA LEU A 110 -1.52 -7.25 4.65
C LEU A 110 -0.02 -7.61 4.59
N TYR A 111 0.34 -8.86 4.84
CA TYR A 111 1.70 -9.35 4.69
C TYR A 111 2.21 -9.16 3.25
N ILE A 112 1.41 -9.56 2.26
CA ILE A 112 1.77 -9.41 0.84
C ILE A 112 1.95 -7.93 0.50
N VAL A 113 0.95 -7.08 0.76
CA VAL A 113 1.06 -5.66 0.36
C VAL A 113 2.18 -4.96 1.12
N GLY A 114 2.38 -5.28 2.39
CA GLY A 114 3.45 -4.73 3.21
C GLY A 114 4.84 -5.13 2.71
N LEU A 115 5.06 -6.43 2.46
CA LEU A 115 6.36 -6.93 2.02
C LEU A 115 6.71 -6.46 0.60
N VAL A 116 5.74 -6.47 -0.32
CA VAL A 116 5.93 -5.87 -1.66
C VAL A 116 6.31 -4.39 -1.55
N SER A 117 5.62 -3.63 -0.70
CA SER A 117 5.91 -2.20 -0.49
C SER A 117 7.33 -1.95 0.02
N VAL A 118 7.78 -2.74 1.01
CA VAL A 118 9.12 -2.62 1.60
C VAL A 118 10.22 -2.95 0.59
N ILE A 119 9.97 -3.80 -0.40
CA ILE A 119 10.94 -4.16 -1.44
C ILE A 119 10.93 -3.12 -2.56
N VAL A 120 9.74 -2.78 -3.04
CA VAL A 120 9.54 -1.98 -4.25
C VAL A 120 9.93 -0.51 -4.04
N VAL A 121 9.58 0.09 -2.91
CA VAL A 121 9.85 1.51 -2.65
C VAL A 121 11.36 1.80 -2.63
N PRO A 122 12.21 1.08 -1.88
CA PRO A 122 13.65 1.29 -1.90
C PRO A 122 14.28 1.06 -3.27
N ILE A 123 13.88 -0.01 -3.99
CA ILE A 123 14.42 -0.31 -5.33
C ILE A 123 14.05 0.80 -6.32
N GLY A 124 12.77 1.18 -6.35
CA GLY A 124 12.27 2.24 -7.21
C GLY A 124 12.94 3.58 -6.93
N LEU A 125 13.02 3.98 -5.65
CA LEU A 125 13.70 5.21 -5.25
C LEU A 125 15.18 5.18 -5.59
N ALA A 126 15.89 4.09 -5.32
CA ALA A 126 17.31 3.98 -5.63
C ALA A 126 17.55 4.15 -7.13
N ILE A 127 16.86 3.37 -7.97
CA ILE A 127 17.04 3.41 -9.43
C ILE A 127 16.63 4.79 -9.99
N GLY A 128 15.46 5.29 -9.61
CA GLY A 128 14.94 6.55 -10.14
C GLY A 128 15.75 7.77 -9.71
N THR A 129 16.16 7.85 -8.44
CA THR A 129 16.96 9.00 -7.96
C THR A 129 18.36 9.01 -8.54
N ILE A 130 19.01 7.84 -8.69
CA ILE A 130 20.32 7.72 -9.33
C ILE A 130 20.23 8.11 -10.81
N ALA A 131 19.24 7.58 -11.53
CA ALA A 131 19.02 7.88 -12.95
C ALA A 131 18.79 9.39 -13.16
N GLY A 132 17.85 9.98 -12.43
CA GLY A 132 17.51 11.40 -12.56
C GLY A 132 18.64 12.36 -12.16
N TYR A 133 19.42 12.02 -11.13
CA TYR A 133 20.49 12.89 -10.64
C TYR A 133 21.74 12.81 -11.51
N MET A 134 22.20 11.60 -11.86
CA MET A 134 23.43 11.42 -12.63
C MET A 134 23.26 11.82 -14.10
N GLY A 135 22.07 11.62 -14.68
CA GLY A 135 21.82 11.94 -16.08
C GLY A 135 22.68 11.14 -17.07
N GLY A 136 22.69 11.57 -18.33
CA GLY A 136 23.57 11.04 -19.37
C GLY A 136 23.37 9.55 -19.65
N TRP A 137 24.47 8.80 -19.73
CA TRP A 137 24.43 7.38 -20.08
C TRP A 137 23.86 6.49 -18.97
N VAL A 138 24.11 6.82 -17.69
CA VAL A 138 23.57 6.08 -16.53
C VAL A 138 22.05 6.13 -16.54
N ASP A 139 21.51 7.32 -16.77
CA ASP A 139 20.08 7.56 -16.87
C ASP A 139 19.44 6.76 -18.01
N ASN A 140 20.09 6.76 -19.18
CA ASN A 140 19.63 6.00 -20.33
C ASN A 140 19.68 4.48 -20.07
N ALA A 141 20.77 3.96 -19.49
CA ALA A 141 20.91 2.53 -19.20
C ALA A 141 19.86 2.04 -18.18
N LEU A 142 19.70 2.75 -17.06
CA LEU A 142 18.75 2.40 -16.01
C LEU A 142 17.30 2.49 -16.51
N MET A 143 16.97 3.52 -17.31
CA MET A 143 15.62 3.63 -17.85
C MET A 143 15.34 2.64 -18.96
N ARG A 144 16.30 2.30 -19.81
CA ARG A 144 16.13 1.20 -20.76
C ARG A 144 15.86 -0.12 -20.07
N PHE A 145 16.57 -0.42 -18.98
CA PHE A 145 16.28 -1.59 -18.17
C PHE A 145 14.86 -1.52 -17.56
N THR A 146 14.47 -0.37 -17.01
CA THR A 146 13.13 -0.14 -16.46
C THR A 146 12.03 -0.31 -17.51
N ASP A 147 12.28 0.14 -18.74
CA ASP A 147 11.35 0.11 -19.85
C ASP A 147 11.07 -1.32 -20.34
N ILE A 148 12.06 -2.22 -20.23
CA ILE A 148 11.87 -3.66 -20.53
C ILE A 148 10.77 -4.24 -19.62
N PHE A 149 10.81 -3.98 -18.31
CA PHE A 149 9.80 -4.49 -17.37
C PHE A 149 8.41 -3.90 -17.63
N LEU A 150 8.34 -2.64 -18.06
CA LEU A 150 7.07 -1.97 -18.35
C LEU A 150 6.43 -2.41 -19.66
N ALA A 151 7.20 -2.98 -20.58
CA ALA A 151 6.68 -3.52 -21.83
C ALA A 151 5.86 -4.80 -21.63
N PHE A 152 6.12 -5.55 -20.56
CA PHE A 152 5.39 -6.78 -20.26
C PHE A 152 4.11 -6.50 -19.45
N PRO A 153 2.99 -7.17 -19.76
CA PRO A 153 1.83 -7.16 -18.89
C PRO A 153 2.17 -7.71 -17.50
N ARG A 154 1.90 -6.91 -16.45
CA ARG A 154 2.31 -7.19 -15.06
C ARG A 154 1.94 -8.61 -14.61
N LEU A 155 0.70 -9.02 -14.84
CA LEU A 155 0.20 -10.34 -14.44
C LEU A 155 0.93 -11.48 -15.17
N ILE A 156 1.16 -11.33 -16.48
CA ILE A 156 1.83 -12.36 -17.29
C ILE A 156 3.28 -12.54 -16.81
N LEU A 157 3.98 -11.43 -16.59
CA LEU A 157 5.36 -11.49 -16.10
C LEU A 157 5.44 -12.07 -14.68
N ALA A 158 4.49 -11.70 -13.79
CA ALA A 158 4.42 -12.27 -12.46
C ALA A 158 4.17 -13.79 -12.50
N LEU A 159 3.25 -14.25 -13.36
CA LEU A 159 2.98 -15.67 -13.56
C LEU A 159 4.21 -16.43 -14.05
N ALA A 160 4.92 -15.90 -15.04
CA ALA A 160 6.14 -16.51 -15.56
C ALA A 160 7.23 -16.63 -14.49
N LEU A 161 7.40 -15.59 -13.66
CA LEU A 161 8.38 -15.60 -12.56
C LEU A 161 8.01 -16.61 -11.47
N VAL A 162 6.74 -16.68 -11.05
CA VAL A 162 6.35 -17.68 -10.04
C VAL A 162 6.42 -19.08 -10.60
N ALA A 163 6.06 -19.30 -11.87
CA ALA A 163 6.22 -20.59 -12.52
C ALA A 163 7.69 -21.06 -12.53
N ALA A 164 8.64 -20.13 -12.67
CA ALA A 164 10.06 -20.43 -12.58
C ALA A 164 10.58 -20.63 -11.15
N LEU A 165 10.09 -19.84 -10.19
CA LEU A 165 10.51 -19.90 -8.77
C LEU A 165 9.82 -21.03 -7.98
N GLY A 166 8.69 -21.52 -8.48
CA GLY A 166 7.81 -22.47 -7.81
C GLY A 166 6.70 -21.79 -7.00
N PRO A 167 5.58 -22.50 -6.76
CA PRO A 167 4.44 -21.97 -6.02
C PRO A 167 4.80 -21.68 -4.56
N GLY A 168 4.28 -20.58 -4.02
CA GLY A 168 4.49 -20.21 -2.62
C GLY A 168 4.25 -18.73 -2.35
N LEU A 169 3.93 -18.40 -1.10
CA LEU A 169 3.64 -17.03 -0.68
C LEU A 169 4.84 -16.08 -0.92
N GLU A 170 6.04 -16.51 -0.53
CA GLU A 170 7.26 -15.71 -0.68
C GLU A 170 7.64 -15.52 -2.16
N ASN A 171 7.58 -16.58 -2.96
CA ASN A 171 7.86 -16.52 -4.38
C ASN A 171 6.86 -15.63 -5.12
N ALA A 172 5.57 -15.68 -4.76
CA ALA A 172 4.55 -14.79 -5.29
C ALA A 172 4.86 -13.33 -4.94
N VAL A 173 5.25 -13.04 -3.70
CA VAL A 173 5.66 -11.68 -3.29
C VAL A 173 6.88 -11.20 -4.09
N LEU A 174 7.91 -12.03 -4.24
CA LEU A 174 9.11 -11.69 -5.01
C LEU A 174 8.76 -11.41 -6.48
N ALA A 175 7.94 -12.24 -7.10
CA ALA A 175 7.49 -12.04 -8.47
C ALA A 175 6.68 -10.73 -8.63
N ILE A 176 5.77 -10.43 -7.70
CA ILE A 176 5.02 -9.17 -7.72
C ILE A 176 5.99 -7.99 -7.53
N ALA A 177 6.92 -8.05 -6.58
CA ALA A 177 7.87 -6.98 -6.33
C ALA A 177 8.76 -6.71 -7.56
N LEU A 178 9.26 -7.77 -8.21
CA LEU A 178 10.09 -7.69 -9.43
C LEU A 178 9.34 -7.11 -10.63
N THR A 179 8.02 -7.21 -10.67
CA THR A 179 7.20 -6.67 -11.77
C THR A 179 6.64 -5.28 -11.50
N THR A 180 6.58 -4.86 -10.23
CA THR A 180 5.93 -3.61 -9.83
C THR A 180 6.88 -2.49 -9.49
N TRP A 181 8.19 -2.70 -9.37
CA TRP A 181 9.13 -1.63 -8.99
C TRP A 181 9.35 -0.54 -10.05
N SER A 182 9.17 -0.86 -11.33
CA SER A 182 9.54 0.00 -12.47
C SER A 182 8.78 1.33 -12.57
N PRO A 183 7.46 1.44 -12.29
CA PRO A 183 6.75 2.72 -12.29
C PRO A 183 7.27 3.67 -11.20
N TYR A 184 7.69 3.14 -10.04
CA TYR A 184 8.22 3.94 -8.94
C TYR A 184 9.57 4.55 -9.28
N ALA A 185 10.42 3.81 -10.01
CA ALA A 185 11.66 4.35 -10.57
C ALA A 185 11.40 5.52 -11.54
N ARG A 186 10.40 5.40 -12.41
CA ARG A 186 9.99 6.50 -13.32
C ARG A 186 9.54 7.74 -12.57
N ILE A 187 8.70 7.57 -11.55
CA ILE A 187 8.20 8.70 -10.74
C ILE A 187 9.35 9.37 -10.01
N ALA A 188 10.20 8.60 -9.33
CA ALA A 188 11.35 9.15 -8.62
C ALA A 188 12.30 9.87 -9.60
N ARG A 189 12.58 9.31 -10.79
CA ARG A 189 13.36 9.98 -11.84
C ARG A 189 12.73 11.31 -12.25
N ALA A 190 11.43 11.33 -12.53
CA ALA A 190 10.73 12.54 -12.96
C ALA A 190 10.83 13.65 -11.90
N GLU A 191 10.61 13.31 -10.63
CA GLU A 191 10.77 14.23 -9.50
C GLU A 191 12.20 14.75 -9.39
N VAL A 192 13.22 13.89 -9.51
CA VAL A 192 14.62 14.36 -9.46
C VAL A 192 14.95 15.32 -10.59
N LEU A 193 14.44 15.09 -11.80
CA LEU A 193 14.69 15.96 -12.94
C LEU A 193 14.12 17.38 -12.75
N THR A 194 13.01 17.53 -12.02
CA THR A 194 12.45 18.86 -11.74
C THR A 194 13.26 19.63 -10.69
N ILE A 195 13.85 18.94 -9.71
CA ILE A 195 14.52 19.60 -8.59
C ILE A 195 16.04 19.65 -8.66
N ARG A 196 16.70 18.81 -9.47
CA ARG A 196 18.17 18.69 -9.46
C ARG A 196 18.89 20.00 -9.82
N ASN A 197 18.23 20.89 -10.56
CA ASN A 197 18.76 22.19 -10.99
C ASN A 197 18.19 23.37 -10.17
N SER A 198 17.58 23.10 -9.01
CA SER A 198 17.03 24.15 -8.14
C SER A 198 18.14 24.91 -7.39
N GLU A 199 17.87 26.17 -7.06
CA GLU A 199 18.80 27.05 -6.35
C GLU A 199 19.27 26.46 -5.01
N TYR A 200 18.40 25.77 -4.28
CA TYR A 200 18.76 25.17 -2.99
C TYR A 200 19.72 23.98 -3.14
N ILE A 201 19.62 23.19 -4.21
CA ILE A 201 20.58 22.11 -4.50
C ILE A 201 21.92 22.71 -4.90
N MET A 202 21.92 23.73 -5.76
CA MET A 202 23.15 24.45 -6.15
C MET A 202 23.84 25.08 -4.94
N ALA A 203 23.08 25.71 -4.03
CA ALA A 203 23.62 26.27 -2.80
C ALA A 203 24.22 25.19 -1.88
N ALA A 204 23.57 24.02 -1.75
CA ALA A 204 24.11 22.91 -0.99
C ALA A 204 25.42 22.36 -1.60
N GLN A 205 25.51 22.30 -2.93
CA GLN A 205 26.74 21.91 -3.64
C GLN A 205 27.86 22.93 -3.41
N ALA A 206 27.57 24.24 -3.49
CA ALA A 206 28.53 25.31 -3.22
C ALA A 206 29.07 25.28 -1.79
N GLN A 207 28.29 24.77 -0.83
CA GLN A 207 28.71 24.52 0.55
C GLN A 207 29.53 23.22 0.74
N GLY A 208 29.88 22.52 -0.34
CA GLY A 208 30.68 21.30 -0.30
C GLY A 208 29.90 20.04 0.08
N ALA A 209 28.57 20.02 -0.08
CA ALA A 209 27.80 18.80 0.13
C ALA A 209 28.12 17.75 -0.96
N SER A 210 28.52 16.54 -0.54
CA SER A 210 28.71 15.45 -1.48
C SER A 210 27.40 15.00 -2.13
N THR A 211 27.48 14.46 -3.35
CA THR A 211 26.34 13.89 -4.09
C THR A 211 25.49 12.97 -3.21
N PHE A 212 26.12 12.03 -2.48
CA PHE A 212 25.39 11.13 -1.59
C PHE A 212 24.63 11.86 -0.47
N ARG A 213 25.22 12.92 0.10
CA ARG A 213 24.58 13.76 1.11
C ARG A 213 23.37 14.50 0.52
N ILE A 214 23.48 14.99 -0.71
CA ILE A 214 22.40 15.66 -1.43
C ILE A 214 21.25 14.68 -1.69
N LEU A 215 21.54 13.51 -2.26
CA LEU A 215 20.54 12.49 -2.54
C LEU A 215 19.78 12.09 -1.27
N ARG A 216 20.50 11.66 -0.22
CA ARG A 216 19.88 11.10 0.98
C ARG A 216 19.10 12.13 1.81
N ARG A 217 19.59 13.38 1.88
CA ARG A 217 19.04 14.39 2.80
C ARG A 217 18.04 15.34 2.13
N HIS A 218 18.10 15.52 0.82
CA HIS A 218 17.24 16.49 0.11
C HIS A 218 16.34 15.81 -0.91
N ILE A 219 16.88 14.94 -1.75
CA ILE A 219 16.14 14.37 -2.89
C ILE A 219 15.23 13.21 -2.46
N VAL A 220 15.80 12.19 -1.81
CA VAL A 220 15.07 10.97 -1.41
C VAL A 220 13.86 11.29 -0.52
N PRO A 221 13.96 12.14 0.52
CA PRO A 221 12.80 12.47 1.35
C PRO A 221 11.67 13.15 0.58
N MET A 222 12.00 13.91 -0.47
CA MET A 222 11.00 14.56 -1.31
C MET A 222 10.29 13.54 -2.22
N CYS A 223 11.06 12.71 -2.94
CA CYS A 223 10.51 11.68 -3.81
C CYS A 223 9.70 10.63 -3.05
N LEU A 224 10.06 10.36 -1.78
CA LEU A 224 9.36 9.40 -0.93
C LEU A 224 7.88 9.75 -0.75
N ALA A 225 7.52 11.04 -0.66
CA ALA A 225 6.12 11.46 -0.54
C ALA A 225 5.31 11.07 -1.79
N SER A 226 5.77 11.44 -2.98
CA SER A 226 5.11 11.09 -4.26
C SER A 226 5.05 9.57 -4.47
N VAL A 227 6.10 8.85 -4.09
CA VAL A 227 6.17 7.38 -4.19
C VAL A 227 5.19 6.70 -3.24
N ILE A 228 5.03 7.19 -1.99
CA ILE A 228 4.06 6.64 -1.02
C ILE A 228 2.63 6.84 -1.52
N ILE A 229 2.28 8.03 -2.02
CA ILE A 229 0.95 8.28 -2.61
C ILE A 229 0.68 7.31 -3.75
N ARG A 230 1.64 7.16 -4.66
CA ARG A 230 1.50 6.22 -5.77
C ARG A 230 1.33 4.79 -5.27
N LEU A 231 2.12 4.39 -4.28
CA LEU A 231 2.07 3.05 -3.72
C LEU A 231 0.68 2.75 -3.15
N THR A 232 0.09 3.69 -2.39
CA THR A 232 -1.25 3.50 -1.83
C THR A 232 -2.31 3.26 -2.90
N LEU A 233 -2.22 3.95 -4.04
CA LEU A 233 -3.11 3.74 -5.18
C LEU A 233 -2.87 2.40 -5.89
N ASP A 234 -1.60 1.99 -6.03
CA ASP A 234 -1.23 0.73 -6.69
C ASP A 234 -1.47 -0.50 -5.78
N MET A 235 -1.74 -0.33 -4.47
CA MET A 235 -2.00 -1.44 -3.53
C MET A 235 -3.15 -2.33 -3.96
N ALA A 236 -4.24 -1.76 -4.49
CA ALA A 236 -5.36 -2.53 -5.03
C ALA A 236 -4.92 -3.46 -6.17
N GLY A 237 -4.05 -2.97 -7.06
CA GLY A 237 -3.48 -3.78 -8.14
C GLY A 237 -2.57 -4.90 -7.63
N ILE A 238 -1.79 -4.64 -6.57
CA ILE A 238 -0.96 -5.64 -5.91
C ILE A 238 -1.83 -6.75 -5.30
N ILE A 239 -2.89 -6.38 -4.58
CA ILE A 239 -3.84 -7.33 -3.97
C ILE A 239 -4.52 -8.17 -5.06
N LEU A 240 -5.00 -7.54 -6.14
CA LEU A 240 -5.65 -8.27 -7.22
C LEU A 240 -4.70 -9.22 -7.94
N THR A 241 -3.43 -8.81 -8.13
CA THR A 241 -2.40 -9.68 -8.72
C THR A 241 -2.12 -10.86 -7.79
N ALA A 242 -1.95 -10.62 -6.50
CA ALA A 242 -1.74 -11.67 -5.51
C ALA A 242 -2.89 -12.68 -5.44
N ALA A 243 -4.13 -12.17 -5.40
CA ALA A 243 -5.32 -13.01 -5.45
C ALA A 243 -5.43 -13.78 -6.77
N GLY A 244 -5.03 -13.18 -7.90
CA GLY A 244 -4.97 -13.87 -9.20
C GLY A 244 -3.95 -15.01 -9.21
N LEU A 245 -2.75 -14.79 -8.67
CA LEU A 245 -1.73 -15.84 -8.50
C LEU A 245 -2.21 -16.95 -7.57
N GLY A 246 -2.82 -16.59 -6.43
CA GLY A 246 -3.45 -17.53 -5.50
C GLY A 246 -4.56 -18.34 -6.14
N PHE A 247 -5.40 -17.70 -6.94
CA PHE A 247 -6.46 -18.35 -7.70
C PHE A 247 -5.92 -19.38 -8.70
N LEU A 248 -4.78 -19.09 -9.31
CA LEU A 248 -4.09 -19.99 -10.24
C LEU A 248 -3.22 -21.05 -9.53
N GLY A 249 -3.25 -21.11 -8.20
CA GLY A 249 -2.51 -22.10 -7.40
C GLY A 249 -1.01 -21.78 -7.23
N LEU A 250 -0.58 -20.60 -7.66
CA LEU A 250 0.82 -20.15 -7.60
C LEU A 250 1.11 -19.31 -6.34
N GLY A 251 0.09 -18.90 -5.60
CA GLY A 251 0.20 -18.15 -4.35
C GLY A 251 0.44 -19.02 -3.12
N ALA A 252 -0.15 -18.61 -1.99
CA ALA A 252 -0.08 -19.36 -0.75
C ALA A 252 -0.76 -20.74 -0.90
N GLN A 253 -0.13 -21.77 -0.34
CA GLN A 253 -0.60 -23.15 -0.47
C GLN A 253 -1.54 -23.54 0.68
N PRO A 254 -2.52 -24.44 0.46
CA PRO A 254 -3.33 -25.01 1.54
C PRO A 254 -2.44 -25.58 2.67
N PRO A 255 -2.85 -25.47 3.95
CA PRO A 255 -4.18 -25.07 4.46
C PRO A 255 -4.41 -23.55 4.62
N SER A 256 -3.45 -22.71 4.20
CA SER A 256 -3.51 -21.26 4.42
C SER A 256 -4.82 -20.62 3.91
N PRO A 257 -5.37 -19.63 4.64
CA PRO A 257 -6.60 -18.94 4.24
C PRO A 257 -6.33 -17.74 3.31
N GLU A 258 -5.62 -17.97 2.21
CA GLU A 258 -5.44 -16.93 1.18
C GLU A 258 -6.70 -16.81 0.32
N TRP A 259 -7.18 -15.58 0.14
CA TRP A 259 -8.50 -15.32 -0.44
C TRP A 259 -8.62 -15.74 -1.91
N GLY A 260 -7.58 -15.55 -2.73
CA GLY A 260 -7.55 -16.02 -4.11
C GLY A 260 -7.67 -17.54 -4.23
N ALA A 261 -6.92 -18.28 -3.41
CA ALA A 261 -6.96 -19.73 -3.34
C ALA A 261 -8.33 -20.23 -2.82
N MET A 262 -8.95 -19.51 -1.88
CA MET A 262 -10.32 -19.80 -1.43
C MET A 262 -11.33 -19.70 -2.57
N ILE A 263 -11.25 -18.65 -3.40
CA ILE A 263 -12.11 -18.52 -4.59
C ILE A 263 -11.88 -19.69 -5.55
N SER A 264 -10.62 -20.06 -5.80
CA SER A 264 -10.29 -21.15 -6.73
C SER A 264 -10.86 -22.49 -6.29
N THR A 265 -10.79 -22.78 -4.99
CA THR A 265 -11.36 -24.00 -4.41
C THR A 265 -12.90 -23.98 -4.47
N GLY A 266 -13.50 -22.83 -4.20
CA GLY A 266 -14.95 -22.64 -4.21
C GLY A 266 -15.59 -22.55 -5.61
N ARG A 267 -14.81 -22.33 -6.67
CA ARG A 267 -15.34 -22.03 -8.02
C ARG A 267 -16.29 -23.12 -8.57
N GLN A 268 -16.04 -24.38 -8.24
CA GLN A 268 -16.87 -25.51 -8.68
C GLN A 268 -18.22 -25.57 -7.97
N LEU A 269 -18.35 -24.87 -6.84
CA LEU A 269 -19.56 -24.83 -6.01
C LEU A 269 -20.38 -23.58 -6.24
N LEU A 270 -20.03 -22.75 -7.22
CA LEU A 270 -20.62 -21.41 -7.37
C LEU A 270 -22.15 -21.46 -7.55
N LEU A 271 -22.66 -22.50 -8.20
CA LEU A 271 -24.10 -22.68 -8.43
C LEU A 271 -24.84 -23.18 -7.19
N ASP A 272 -24.22 -24.08 -6.40
CA ASP A 272 -24.90 -24.77 -5.30
C ASP A 272 -24.61 -24.14 -3.92
N GLN A 273 -23.36 -23.70 -3.70
CA GLN A 273 -22.88 -23.05 -2.48
C GLN A 273 -22.12 -21.77 -2.82
N TRP A 274 -22.85 -20.82 -3.41
CA TRP A 274 -22.31 -19.54 -3.92
C TRP A 274 -21.48 -18.76 -2.91
N TRP A 275 -21.76 -18.88 -1.61
CA TRP A 275 -21.05 -18.13 -0.57
C TRP A 275 -19.56 -18.51 -0.47
N VAL A 276 -19.21 -19.76 -0.77
CA VAL A 276 -17.84 -20.30 -0.65
C VAL A 276 -16.85 -19.49 -1.53
N PRO A 277 -17.09 -19.28 -2.83
CA PRO A 277 -16.24 -18.40 -3.65
C PRO A 277 -16.60 -16.90 -3.53
N THR A 278 -17.86 -16.54 -3.27
CA THR A 278 -18.30 -15.13 -3.35
C THR A 278 -17.82 -14.30 -2.16
N VAL A 279 -17.85 -14.85 -0.93
CA VAL A 279 -17.41 -14.14 0.27
C VAL A 279 -15.95 -13.68 0.21
N PRO A 280 -14.95 -14.53 -0.12
CA PRO A 280 -13.58 -14.07 -0.31
C PRO A 280 -13.43 -13.09 -1.49
N GLY A 281 -14.24 -13.23 -2.54
CA GLY A 281 -14.31 -12.25 -3.64
C GLY A 281 -14.75 -10.86 -3.18
N ILE A 282 -15.79 -10.79 -2.36
CA ILE A 282 -16.27 -9.54 -1.75
C ILE A 282 -15.19 -8.95 -0.83
N ALA A 283 -14.48 -9.78 -0.05
CA ALA A 283 -13.39 -9.30 0.80
C ALA A 283 -12.26 -8.65 -0.01
N ILE A 284 -11.82 -9.30 -1.11
CA ILE A 284 -10.82 -8.73 -2.04
C ILE A 284 -11.33 -7.42 -2.62
N PHE A 285 -12.58 -7.37 -3.09
CA PHE A 285 -13.18 -6.17 -3.67
C PHE A 285 -13.22 -5.01 -2.67
N LEU A 286 -13.77 -5.22 -1.48
CA LEU A 286 -13.89 -4.20 -0.45
C LEU A 286 -12.52 -3.65 -0.05
N VAL A 287 -11.55 -4.52 0.20
CA VAL A 287 -10.20 -4.10 0.59
C VAL A 287 -9.50 -3.34 -0.52
N SER A 288 -9.60 -3.82 -1.76
CA SER A 288 -9.02 -3.13 -2.92
C SER A 288 -9.64 -1.74 -3.09
N LEU A 289 -10.96 -1.64 -2.96
CA LEU A 289 -11.67 -0.37 -2.96
C LEU A 289 -11.18 0.53 -1.83
N GLY A 290 -11.06 0.00 -0.60
CA GLY A 290 -10.57 0.75 0.56
C GLY A 290 -9.20 1.38 0.33
N PHE A 291 -8.26 0.65 -0.24
CA PHE A 291 -6.93 1.18 -0.59
C PHE A 291 -6.98 2.22 -1.71
N CYS A 292 -7.79 2.01 -2.76
CA CYS A 292 -7.99 3.03 -3.80
C CYS A 292 -8.53 4.34 -3.21
N LEU A 293 -9.63 4.28 -2.46
CA LEU A 293 -10.26 5.46 -1.88
C LEU A 293 -9.34 6.20 -0.89
N LEU A 294 -8.59 5.44 -0.07
CA LEU A 294 -7.62 6.01 0.85
C LEU A 294 -6.45 6.66 0.09
N GLY A 295 -5.97 6.04 -0.99
CA GLY A 295 -4.90 6.58 -1.83
C GLY A 295 -5.30 7.87 -2.54
N ASP A 296 -6.54 7.95 -3.06
CA ASP A 296 -7.08 9.16 -3.68
C ASP A 296 -7.17 10.30 -2.65
N GLY A 297 -7.71 10.00 -1.46
CA GLY A 297 -7.75 10.97 -0.36
C GLY A 297 -6.37 11.45 0.09
N LEU A 298 -5.39 10.54 0.16
CA LEU A 298 -4.01 10.88 0.51
C LEU A 298 -3.35 11.75 -0.56
N ARG A 299 -3.64 11.49 -1.83
CA ARG A 299 -3.19 12.31 -2.96
C ARG A 299 -3.74 13.72 -2.87
N ASP A 300 -5.03 13.89 -2.64
CA ASP A 300 -5.68 15.21 -2.57
C ASP A 300 -5.10 16.09 -1.46
N VAL A 301 -4.76 15.46 -0.32
CA VAL A 301 -4.19 16.14 0.85
C VAL A 301 -2.73 16.54 0.65
N LEU A 302 -1.97 15.73 -0.10
CA LEU A 302 -0.53 15.92 -0.28
C LEU A 302 -0.17 16.64 -1.58
N ASP A 303 -1.10 16.85 -2.51
CA ASP A 303 -0.89 17.64 -3.72
C ASP A 303 -0.82 19.15 -3.37
N PRO A 304 0.34 19.81 -3.52
CA PRO A 304 0.51 21.23 -3.15
C PRO A 304 -0.26 22.20 -4.05
N LYS A 305 -0.86 21.74 -5.16
CA LYS A 305 -1.51 22.60 -6.16
C LYS A 305 -3.00 22.86 -5.89
N SER A 306 -3.60 22.24 -4.88
CA SER A 306 -5.02 22.44 -4.54
C SER A 306 -5.29 23.72 -3.74
N SER A 307 -4.26 24.47 -3.35
CA SER A 307 -4.39 25.70 -2.54
C SER A 307 -4.48 27.01 -3.33
N ASP A 308 -4.54 26.97 -4.66
CA ASP A 308 -4.54 28.16 -5.55
C ASP A 308 -5.90 28.43 -6.24
N THR A 309 -7.00 27.86 -5.76
CA THR A 309 -8.37 28.20 -6.19
C THR A 309 -9.30 28.38 -5.00
#